data_AF-A0AAE0FJR2-F1
#
_entry.id   AF-A0AAE0FJR2-F1
#
_cell.length_a   1.000
_cell.length_b   1.000
_cell.length_c   1.000
_cell.angle_alpha   90.00
_cell.angle_beta   90.00
_cell.angle_gamma   90.00
#
_symmetry.space_group_name_H-M   'P 1'
#
loop_
_entity.id
_entity.type
_entity.pdbx_description
1 polymer ?
#
loop_
_entity_poly.entity_id
_entity_poly.type
_entity_poly.pdbx_seq_one_letter_code
_entity_poly.pdbx_strand_id
1 'polypeptide(L)'
;MSARNLQKEAPHATAKRNGESEGAKWWDQHAALFSAAWKELGSLDPSVTQLQPSCLHPQMAAALKKDPHNLAENMRGTLTEVIPGVYSFPLFTEEFCAHILAEMDHRESSGIPIRRPNGVRYTASEHQTEGYEVRHRMGWALLHHGGHVHEALPITEGERINLILWGLGEGGVVRIRPRAQKVLV
;
A
#
# COMPACT_ATOMS: atom_id res chain seq x y z
N MET A 1 7.07 29.96 10.82
CA MET A 1 5.69 29.49 10.60
C MET A 1 5.69 27.98 10.87
N SER A 2 4.83 27.45 11.75
CA SER A 2 4.84 26.01 12.06
C SER A 2 4.09 25.21 10.99
N ALA A 3 4.49 23.97 10.74
CA ALA A 3 3.82 23.09 9.77
C ALA A 3 2.32 22.93 10.08
N ARG A 4 1.95 22.89 11.36
CA ARG A 4 0.57 22.73 11.84
C ARG A 4 -0.35 23.87 11.43
N ASN A 5 0.18 25.08 11.25
CA ASN A 5 -0.62 26.23 10.83
C ASN A 5 -1.10 26.10 9.38
N LEU A 6 -0.36 25.35 8.55
CA LEU A 6 -0.65 25.17 7.13
C LEU A 6 -1.77 24.15 6.86
N GLN A 7 -2.29 23.46 7.88
CA GLN A 7 -3.40 22.51 7.73
C GLN A 7 -4.63 23.15 7.10
N LYS A 8 -4.92 24.41 7.44
CA LYS A 8 -6.07 25.16 6.90
C LYS A 8 -5.85 25.66 5.47
N GLU A 9 -4.59 25.73 5.05
CA GLU A 9 -4.17 26.21 3.72
C GLU A 9 -3.87 25.05 2.76
N ALA A 10 -3.87 23.81 3.28
CA ALA A 10 -3.60 22.63 2.49
C ALA A 10 -4.63 22.47 1.36
N PRO A 11 -4.20 22.18 0.11
CA PRO A 11 -5.11 21.95 -1.00
C PRO A 11 -6.14 20.86 -0.69
N HIS A 12 -7.43 21.18 -0.83
CA HIS A 12 -8.51 20.20 -0.68
C HIS A 12 -8.48 19.18 -1.83
N ALA A 13 -8.67 17.91 -1.51
CA ALA A 13 -8.74 16.84 -2.50
C ALA A 13 -10.12 16.85 -3.20
N THR A 14 -10.21 17.45 -4.39
CA THR A 14 -11.46 17.57 -5.15
C THR A 14 -11.43 16.78 -6.46
N ALA A 15 -10.23 16.51 -6.99
CA ALA A 15 -10.09 15.87 -8.29
C ALA A 15 -10.41 14.37 -8.25
N LYS A 16 -11.36 13.95 -9.11
CA LYS A 16 -11.74 12.55 -9.36
C LYS A 16 -10.80 11.79 -10.32
N ARG A 17 -9.89 12.50 -11.01
CA ARG A 17 -8.91 11.93 -11.96
C ARG A 17 -7.58 12.70 -11.85
N ASN A 18 -6.46 12.01 -12.10
CA ASN A 18 -5.09 12.55 -12.02
C ASN A 18 -4.83 13.34 -10.72
N GLY A 19 -5.39 12.82 -9.64
CA GLY A 19 -5.42 13.51 -8.38
C GLY A 19 -4.08 13.61 -7.67
N GLU A 20 -3.15 12.71 -8.02
CA GLU A 20 -1.77 12.69 -7.56
C GLU A 20 -1.06 14.04 -7.78
N SER A 21 -1.47 14.80 -8.81
CA SER A 21 -0.88 16.09 -9.19
C SER A 21 -1.59 17.29 -8.54
N GLU A 22 -2.72 17.09 -7.88
CA GLU A 22 -3.53 18.17 -7.29
C GLU A 22 -2.74 18.89 -6.19
N GLY A 23 -2.55 20.20 -6.36
CA GLY A 23 -1.78 21.01 -5.41
C GLY A 23 -0.28 20.69 -5.35
N ALA A 24 0.28 19.95 -6.32
CA ALA A 24 1.68 19.49 -6.28
C ALA A 24 2.68 20.61 -5.99
N LYS A 25 2.54 21.78 -6.65
CA LYS A 25 3.40 22.95 -6.40
C LYS A 25 3.40 23.40 -4.93
N TRP A 26 2.24 23.38 -4.28
CA TRP A 26 2.11 23.76 -2.88
C TRP A 26 2.78 22.73 -1.98
N TRP A 27 2.58 21.44 -2.24
CA TRP A 27 3.25 20.37 -1.50
C TRP A 27 4.77 20.44 -1.65
N ASP A 28 5.26 20.67 -2.86
CA ASP A 28 6.70 20.79 -3.15
C ASP A 28 7.32 22.01 -2.45
N GLN A 29 6.63 23.15 -2.48
CA GLN A 29 7.06 24.37 -1.80
C GLN A 29 7.23 24.19 -0.29
N HIS A 30 6.38 23.39 0.35
CA HIS A 30 6.38 23.18 1.81
C HIS A 30 7.06 21.88 2.25
N ALA A 31 7.59 21.09 1.31
CA ALA A 31 8.14 19.75 1.58
C ALA A 31 9.24 19.75 2.67
N ALA A 32 10.14 20.75 2.64
CA ALA A 32 11.20 20.86 3.64
C ALA A 32 10.65 21.11 5.06
N LEU A 33 9.62 21.95 5.18
CA LEU A 33 8.97 22.26 6.46
C LEU A 33 8.25 21.02 7.01
N PHE A 34 7.52 20.29 6.16
CA PHE A 34 6.86 19.05 6.57
C PHE A 34 7.86 17.97 6.96
N SER A 35 8.93 17.78 6.19
CA SER A 35 10.00 16.83 6.52
C SER A 35 10.61 17.11 7.91
N ALA A 36 10.90 18.39 8.21
CA ALA A 36 11.39 18.79 9.52
C ALA A 36 10.37 18.51 10.63
N ALA A 37 9.10 18.85 10.42
CA ALA A 37 8.03 18.63 11.40
C ALA A 37 7.78 17.13 11.67
N TRP A 38 7.83 16.28 10.64
CA TRP A 38 7.71 14.83 10.81
C TRP A 38 8.92 14.24 11.55
N LYS A 39 10.12 14.78 11.32
CA LYS A 39 11.31 14.38 12.07
C LYS A 39 11.24 14.78 13.54
N GLU A 40 10.67 15.95 13.83
CA GLU A 40 10.45 16.43 15.20
C GLU A 40 9.38 15.62 15.92
N LEU A 41 8.30 15.24 15.23
CA LEU A 41 7.24 14.40 15.78
C LEU A 41 7.78 13.02 16.22
N GLY A 42 8.69 12.45 15.43
CA GLY A 42 9.23 11.12 15.68
C GLY A 42 8.24 10.00 15.34
N SER A 43 8.55 8.80 15.82
CA SER A 43 7.68 7.62 15.73
C SER A 43 7.19 7.27 17.11
N LEU A 44 5.93 6.85 17.22
CA LEU A 44 5.34 6.32 18.44
C LEU A 44 5.95 4.97 18.79
N ASP A 45 6.10 4.10 17.78
CA ASP A 45 6.76 2.80 17.92
C ASP A 45 7.90 2.65 16.91
N PRO A 46 9.18 2.58 17.36
CA PRO A 46 10.32 2.33 16.50
C PRO A 46 10.18 1.11 15.59
N SER A 47 9.42 0.08 16.00
CA SER A 47 9.20 -1.14 15.21
C SER A 47 8.54 -0.88 13.85
N VAL A 48 7.77 0.21 13.72
CA VAL A 48 7.13 0.63 12.47
C VAL A 48 8.15 1.20 11.48
N THR A 49 9.24 1.80 11.99
CA THR A 49 10.34 2.32 11.15
C THR A 49 11.48 1.33 10.98
N GLN A 50 11.62 0.38 11.90
CA GLN A 50 12.67 -0.64 11.92
C GLN A 50 12.05 -2.01 12.19
N LEU A 51 11.60 -2.66 11.12
CA LEU A 51 10.97 -3.97 11.18
C LEU A 51 11.87 -4.99 11.89
N GLN A 52 11.33 -5.58 12.97
CA GLN A 52 11.95 -6.68 13.68
C GLN A 52 11.32 -8.02 13.27
N PRO A 53 12.01 -9.15 13.45
CA PRO A 53 11.43 -10.46 13.16
C PRO A 53 10.11 -10.74 13.90
N SER A 54 9.90 -10.15 15.08
CA SER A 54 8.66 -10.24 15.85
C SER A 54 7.47 -9.53 15.22
N CYS A 55 7.71 -8.57 14.32
CA CYS A 55 6.67 -7.89 13.54
C CYS A 55 6.03 -8.82 12.50
N LEU A 56 6.78 -9.84 12.07
CA LEU A 56 6.40 -10.73 11.00
C LEU A 56 5.59 -11.91 11.52
N HIS A 57 4.64 -12.38 10.72
CA HIS A 57 3.98 -13.64 11.01
C HIS A 57 5.01 -14.77 11.14
N PRO A 58 4.88 -15.73 12.08
CA PRO A 58 5.91 -16.75 12.33
C PRO A 58 6.37 -17.53 11.09
N GLN A 59 5.43 -17.81 10.17
CA GLN A 59 5.75 -18.48 8.90
C GLN A 59 6.60 -17.60 7.97
N MET A 60 6.34 -16.28 7.93
CA MET A 60 7.13 -15.32 7.16
C MET A 60 8.53 -15.17 7.77
N ALA A 61 8.61 -15.01 9.10
CA ALA A 61 9.88 -14.92 9.81
C ALA A 61 10.76 -16.17 9.58
N ALA A 62 10.16 -17.36 9.66
CA ALA A 62 10.86 -18.61 9.38
C ALA A 62 11.34 -18.72 7.92
N ALA A 63 10.52 -18.29 6.96
CA ALA A 63 10.88 -18.32 5.54
C ALA A 63 12.07 -17.39 5.22
N LEU A 64 12.08 -16.18 5.78
CA LEU A 64 13.19 -15.24 5.62
C LEU A 64 14.48 -15.71 6.30
N LYS A 65 14.37 -16.35 7.47
CA LYS A 65 15.53 -16.89 8.19
C LYS A 65 16.23 -18.02 7.42
N LYS A 66 15.49 -18.77 6.61
CA LYS A 66 16.04 -19.88 5.83
C LYS A 66 16.87 -19.39 4.65
N ASP A 67 16.27 -18.63 3.75
CA ASP A 67 16.96 -17.96 2.64
C ASP A 67 16.09 -16.79 2.13
N PRO A 68 16.50 -15.53 2.33
CA PRO A 68 15.73 -14.39 1.87
C PRO A 68 15.68 -14.26 0.34
N HIS A 69 16.66 -14.81 -0.39
CA HIS A 69 16.69 -14.77 -1.85
C HIS A 69 15.75 -15.81 -2.48
N ASN A 70 15.29 -16.78 -1.69
CA ASN A 70 14.42 -17.84 -2.15
C ASN A 70 13.08 -17.85 -1.38
N LEU A 71 12.54 -16.67 -1.11
CA LEU A 71 11.31 -16.51 -0.32
C LEU A 71 10.12 -17.27 -0.92
N ALA A 72 9.95 -17.23 -2.25
CA ALA A 72 8.86 -17.93 -2.92
C ALA A 72 8.91 -19.45 -2.66
N GLU A 73 10.09 -20.06 -2.78
CA GLU A 73 10.34 -21.47 -2.45
C GLU A 73 10.06 -21.76 -0.97
N ASN A 74 10.57 -20.90 -0.09
CA ASN A 74 10.44 -21.06 1.36
C ASN A 74 9.00 -20.88 1.85
N MET A 75 8.17 -20.16 1.09
CA MET A 75 6.77 -19.91 1.39
C MET A 75 5.79 -20.76 0.58
N ARG A 76 6.24 -21.71 -0.25
CA ARG A 76 5.33 -22.48 -1.12
C ARG A 76 4.17 -23.19 -0.42
N GLY A 77 4.34 -23.60 0.84
CA GLY A 77 3.26 -24.21 1.63
C GLY A 77 2.28 -23.20 2.26
N THR A 78 2.59 -21.91 2.17
CA THR A 78 1.86 -20.80 2.81
C THR A 78 1.27 -19.85 1.77
N LEU A 79 1.90 -19.74 0.61
CA LEU A 79 1.46 -18.92 -0.51
C LEU A 79 0.27 -19.59 -1.20
N THR A 80 -0.90 -18.98 -1.11
CA THR A 80 -2.13 -19.49 -1.73
C THR A 80 -2.50 -18.63 -2.92
N GLU A 81 -2.53 -19.20 -4.12
CA GLU A 81 -3.14 -18.53 -5.27
C GLU A 81 -4.66 -18.51 -5.07
N VAL A 82 -5.21 -17.34 -4.70
CA VAL A 82 -6.64 -17.20 -4.39
C VAL A 82 -7.49 -17.06 -5.65
N ILE A 83 -6.91 -16.45 -6.69
CA ILE A 83 -7.41 -16.36 -8.06
C ILE A 83 -6.20 -16.30 -9.01
N PRO A 84 -6.37 -16.57 -10.31
CA PRO A 84 -5.24 -16.59 -11.26
C PRO A 84 -4.35 -15.34 -11.17
N GLY A 85 -3.09 -15.55 -10.81
CA GLY A 85 -2.06 -14.52 -10.67
C GLY A 85 -2.19 -13.59 -9.45
N VAL A 86 -3.05 -13.92 -8.47
CA VAL A 86 -3.16 -13.23 -7.19
C VAL A 86 -2.89 -14.19 -6.04
N TYR A 87 -1.90 -13.88 -5.23
CA TYR A 87 -1.43 -14.73 -4.15
C TYR A 87 -1.67 -14.10 -2.80
N SER A 88 -2.13 -14.89 -1.83
CA SER A 88 -2.33 -14.50 -0.44
C SER A 88 -1.38 -15.25 0.48
N PHE A 89 -0.84 -14.55 1.47
CA PHE A 89 0.04 -15.13 2.48
C PHE A 89 0.05 -14.26 3.76
N PRO A 90 0.33 -14.84 4.94
CA PRO A 90 0.47 -14.08 6.16
C PRO A 90 1.81 -13.37 6.19
N LEU A 91 1.79 -12.06 6.44
CA LEU A 91 2.96 -11.18 6.40
C LEU A 91 3.31 -10.67 7.79
N PHE A 92 2.34 -10.08 8.50
CA PHE A 92 2.52 -9.45 9.80
C PHE A 92 1.72 -10.14 10.90
N THR A 93 2.15 -9.96 12.15
CA THR A 93 1.34 -10.30 13.32
C THR A 93 0.21 -9.27 13.50
N GLU A 94 -0.89 -9.66 14.14
CA GLU A 94 -1.98 -8.73 14.46
C GLU A 94 -1.54 -7.64 15.42
N GLU A 95 -0.65 -7.96 16.37
CA GLU A 95 -0.03 -7.01 17.29
C GLU A 95 0.73 -5.92 16.53
N PHE A 96 1.56 -6.30 15.56
CA PHE A 96 2.28 -5.33 14.75
C PHE A 96 1.34 -4.52 13.84
N CYS A 97 0.26 -5.11 13.33
CA CYS A 97 -0.78 -4.34 12.65
C CYS A 97 -1.38 -3.25 13.57
N ALA A 98 -1.65 -3.56 14.84
CA ALA A 98 -2.13 -2.56 15.80
C ALA A 98 -1.12 -1.43 16.04
N HIS A 99 0.18 -1.73 16.03
CA HIS A 99 1.23 -0.71 16.16
C HIS A 99 1.28 0.22 14.94
N ILE A 100 1.11 -0.32 13.72
CA ILE A 100 1.00 0.50 12.50
C ILE A 100 -0.22 1.42 12.60
N LEU A 101 -1.37 0.90 13.02
CA LEU A 101 -2.60 1.69 13.16
C LEU A 101 -2.43 2.82 14.17
N ALA A 102 -1.86 2.53 15.35
CA ALA A 102 -1.57 3.54 16.36
C ALA A 102 -0.58 4.62 15.88
N GLU A 103 0.43 4.24 15.09
CA GLU A 103 1.35 5.19 14.45
C GLU A 103 0.63 6.08 13.42
N MET A 104 -0.35 5.55 12.67
CA MET A 104 -1.17 6.34 11.75
C MET A 104 -2.04 7.34 12.51
N ASP A 105 -2.73 6.92 13.57
CA ASP A 105 -3.54 7.80 14.42
C ASP A 105 -2.67 8.91 15.06
N HIS A 106 -1.45 8.58 15.49
CA HIS A 106 -0.49 9.54 15.99
C HIS A 106 -0.11 10.61 14.95
N ARG A 107 0.08 10.19 13.70
CA ARG A 107 0.38 11.11 12.59
C ARG A 107 -0.82 11.97 12.22
N GLU A 108 -2.01 11.40 12.16
CA GLU A 108 -3.24 12.13 11.84
C GLU A 108 -3.59 13.16 12.93
N SER A 109 -3.40 12.80 14.20
CA SER A 109 -3.63 13.71 15.34
C SER A 109 -2.56 14.80 15.50
N SER A 110 -1.43 14.71 14.78
CA SER A 110 -0.32 15.67 14.90
C SER A 110 -0.65 17.09 14.39
N GLY A 111 -1.69 17.21 13.56
CA GLY A 111 -2.07 18.43 12.86
C GLY A 111 -1.09 18.86 11.75
N ILE A 112 -0.09 18.04 11.43
CA ILE A 112 0.80 18.28 10.30
C ILE A 112 0.08 17.85 9.00
N PRO A 113 0.10 18.66 7.93
CA PRO A 113 -0.54 18.31 6.66
C PRO A 113 -0.13 16.95 6.10
N ILE A 114 -1.14 16.11 5.83
CA ILE A 114 -1.00 14.82 5.17
C ILE A 114 -1.51 14.94 3.73
N ARG A 115 -0.62 14.65 2.78
CA ARG A 115 -0.98 14.57 1.37
C ARG A 115 -1.76 13.29 1.11
N ARG A 116 -2.80 13.37 0.29
CA ARG A 116 -3.53 12.17 -0.14
C ARG A 116 -2.59 11.16 -0.82
N PRO A 117 -2.76 9.85 -0.57
CA PRO A 117 -1.99 8.83 -1.26
C PRO A 117 -2.26 8.88 -2.78
N ASN A 118 -1.27 8.43 -3.56
CA ASN A 118 -1.40 8.37 -5.02
C ASN A 118 -2.58 7.49 -5.42
N GLY A 119 -3.42 7.98 -6.35
CA GLY A 119 -4.57 7.23 -6.84
C GLY A 119 -4.16 6.11 -7.80
N VAL A 120 -4.89 5.00 -7.77
CA VAL A 120 -4.80 3.95 -8.80
C VAL A 120 -5.33 4.51 -10.12
N ARG A 121 -4.56 4.35 -11.20
CA ARG A 121 -4.97 4.80 -12.53
C ARG A 121 -5.95 3.78 -13.12
N TYR A 122 -7.23 4.12 -13.14
CA TYR A 122 -8.24 3.33 -13.83
C TYR A 122 -8.01 3.36 -15.35
N THR A 123 -7.72 2.19 -15.92
CA THR A 123 -7.99 1.91 -17.33
C THR A 123 -8.74 0.59 -17.41
N ALA A 124 -10.02 0.59 -17.03
CA ALA A 124 -10.90 -0.51 -17.43
C ALA A 124 -11.17 -0.34 -18.94
N SER A 125 -10.84 -1.36 -19.74
CA SER A 125 -11.46 -1.50 -21.07
C SER A 125 -12.87 -2.02 -20.86
N GLU A 126 -13.84 -1.55 -21.64
CA GLU A 126 -15.29 -1.87 -21.59
C GLU A 126 -15.66 -3.37 -21.76
N HIS A 127 -14.69 -4.28 -21.72
CA HIS A 127 -14.82 -5.69 -22.07
C HIS A 127 -14.38 -6.67 -20.96
N GLN A 128 -14.19 -6.23 -19.71
CA GLN A 128 -13.99 -7.17 -18.58
C GLN A 128 -15.33 -7.47 -17.92
N THR A 129 -15.82 -8.69 -18.12
CA THR A 129 -17.18 -9.11 -17.75
C THR A 129 -17.24 -10.02 -16.52
N GLU A 130 -16.11 -10.45 -15.98
CA GLU A 130 -16.04 -11.36 -14.83
C GLU A 130 -15.00 -10.86 -13.81
N GLY A 131 -15.45 -10.61 -12.59
CA GLY A 131 -14.63 -10.12 -11.49
C GLY A 131 -14.63 -11.11 -10.34
N TYR A 132 -13.51 -11.19 -9.62
CA TYR A 132 -13.38 -12.02 -8.44
C TYR A 132 -13.30 -11.14 -7.19
N GLU A 133 -14.07 -11.46 -6.16
CA GLU A 133 -13.96 -10.82 -4.86
C GLU A 133 -12.84 -11.48 -4.04
N VAL A 134 -11.86 -10.69 -3.60
CA VAL A 134 -10.84 -11.13 -2.66
C VAL A 134 -10.98 -10.35 -1.36
N ARG A 135 -11.20 -11.07 -0.26
CA ARG A 135 -11.35 -10.47 1.07
C ARG A 135 -10.00 -10.22 1.72
N HIS A 136 -9.83 -9.01 2.23
CA HIS A 136 -8.65 -8.64 3.01
C HIS A 136 -8.77 -9.20 4.42
N ARG A 137 -7.63 -9.57 5.01
CA ARG A 137 -7.52 -10.05 6.40
C ARG A 137 -6.37 -9.33 7.08
N MET A 138 -6.54 -8.93 8.33
CA MET A 138 -5.49 -8.27 9.10
C MET A 138 -4.24 -9.15 9.15
N GLY A 139 -3.06 -8.55 8.92
CA GLY A 139 -1.78 -9.26 8.86
C GLY A 139 -1.51 -10.07 7.59
N TRP A 140 -2.48 -10.20 6.67
CA TRP A 140 -2.31 -10.91 5.40
C TRP A 140 -2.02 -9.96 4.24
N ALA A 141 -1.11 -10.38 3.37
CA ALA A 141 -0.78 -9.68 2.14
C ALA A 141 -1.49 -10.29 0.94
N LEU A 142 -1.75 -9.45 -0.06
CA LEU A 142 -2.10 -9.85 -1.42
C LEU A 142 -0.98 -9.38 -2.35
N LEU A 143 -0.48 -10.29 -3.19
CA LEU A 143 0.54 -10.02 -4.20
C LEU A 143 -0.03 -10.35 -5.57
N HIS A 144 0.04 -9.39 -6.48
CA HIS A 144 -0.38 -9.56 -7.86
C HIS A 144 0.48 -8.71 -8.80
N HIS A 145 0.46 -9.04 -10.09
CA HIS A 145 1.15 -8.23 -11.09
C HIS A 145 0.47 -6.85 -11.23
N GLY A 146 1.25 -5.78 -11.38
CA GLY A 146 0.72 -4.42 -11.50
C GLY A 146 -0.17 -4.17 -12.73
N GLY A 147 -0.16 -5.09 -13.70
CA GLY A 147 -1.06 -5.09 -14.85
C GLY A 147 -2.46 -5.68 -14.59
N HIS A 148 -2.72 -6.24 -13.40
CA HIS A 148 -4.04 -6.73 -13.03
C HIS A 148 -4.99 -5.55 -12.82
N VAL A 149 -6.08 -5.54 -13.57
CA VAL A 149 -7.19 -4.60 -13.33
C VAL A 149 -7.91 -5.06 -12.07
N HIS A 150 -8.10 -4.14 -11.15
CA HIS A 150 -8.80 -4.38 -9.89
C HIS A 150 -9.50 -3.10 -9.45
N GLU A 151 -10.50 -3.27 -8.63
CA GLU A 151 -11.24 -2.17 -8.02
C GLU A 151 -11.44 -2.43 -6.53
N ALA A 152 -11.75 -1.35 -5.82
CA ALA A 152 -12.18 -1.40 -4.44
C ALA A 152 -13.71 -1.39 -4.42
N LEU A 153 -14.33 -2.51 -4.07
CA LEU A 153 -15.78 -2.55 -3.81
C LEU A 153 -16.15 -1.56 -2.68
N PRO A 154 -17.37 -0.98 -2.71
CA PRO A 154 -17.84 -0.08 -1.66
C PRO A 154 -17.76 -0.72 -0.28
N ILE A 155 -17.33 0.06 0.71
CA ILE A 155 -17.37 -0.34 2.11
C ILE A 155 -18.81 -0.09 2.58
N THR A 156 -19.51 -1.15 2.97
CA THR A 156 -20.90 -1.08 3.44
C THR A 156 -21.00 -0.74 4.93
N GLU A 157 -19.99 -1.13 5.71
CA GLU A 157 -19.87 -0.87 7.15
C GLU A 157 -18.39 -0.88 7.58
N GLY A 158 -18.10 -0.21 8.71
CA GLY A 158 -16.76 -0.16 9.28
C GLY A 158 -15.75 0.63 8.44
N GLU A 159 -14.48 0.26 8.56
CA GLU A 159 -13.36 0.87 7.85
C GLU A 159 -12.42 -0.19 7.29
N ARG A 160 -11.66 0.18 6.25
CA ARG A 160 -10.63 -0.66 5.65
C ARG A 160 -9.35 0.14 5.48
N ILE A 161 -8.32 -0.25 6.21
CA ILE A 161 -6.99 0.35 6.13
C ILE A 161 -6.07 -0.66 5.48
N ASN A 162 -5.42 -0.24 4.38
CA ASN A 162 -4.52 -1.08 3.59
C ASN A 162 -3.12 -0.44 3.54
N LEU A 163 -2.08 -1.25 3.73
CA LEU A 163 -0.71 -0.89 3.38
C LEU A 163 -0.45 -1.33 1.93
N ILE A 164 -0.12 -0.39 1.06
CA ILE A 164 0.14 -0.66 -0.36
C ILE A 164 1.64 -0.45 -0.64
N LEU A 165 2.29 -1.50 -1.15
CA LEU A 165 3.68 -1.49 -1.54
C LEU A 165 3.80 -1.81 -3.03
N TRP A 166 4.63 -1.03 -3.73
CA TRP A 166 4.95 -1.29 -5.14
C TRP A 166 6.36 -1.83 -5.24
N GLY A 167 6.49 -3.12 -5.58
CA GLY A 167 7.77 -3.72 -5.92
C GLY A 167 8.20 -3.33 -7.34
N LEU A 168 9.42 -2.82 -7.50
CA LEU A 168 10.03 -2.54 -8.80
C LEU A 168 11.05 -3.64 -9.10
N GLY A 169 11.01 -4.20 -10.31
CA GLY A 169 12.06 -5.11 -10.77
C GLY A 169 13.36 -4.37 -11.06
N GLU A 170 14.44 -5.10 -11.30
CA GLU A 170 15.77 -4.54 -11.63
C GLU A 170 15.73 -3.60 -12.85
N GLY A 171 14.86 -3.86 -13.82
CA GLY A 171 14.60 -2.99 -14.99
C GLY A 171 13.66 -1.81 -14.72
N GLY A 172 13.27 -1.54 -13.48
CA GLY A 172 12.35 -0.49 -13.10
C GLY A 172 10.88 -0.81 -13.40
N VAL A 173 10.14 0.18 -13.91
CA VAL A 173 8.69 0.06 -14.16
C VAL A 173 8.43 -0.59 -15.52
N VAL A 174 7.99 -1.84 -15.54
CA VAL A 174 7.53 -2.51 -16.76
C VAL A 174 6.01 -2.39 -16.89
N ARG A 175 5.52 -1.46 -17.71
CA ARG A 175 4.08 -1.34 -18.04
C ARG A 175 3.71 -2.23 -19.22
N ILE A 176 3.64 -3.55 -19.02
CA ILE A 176 3.04 -4.44 -20.03
C ILE A 176 1.53 -4.51 -19.78
N ARG A 177 0.72 -3.91 -20.66
CA ARG A 177 -0.68 -4.33 -20.77
C ARG A 177 -0.67 -5.75 -21.36
N PRO A 178 -1.35 -6.74 -20.78
CA PRO A 178 -1.59 -7.99 -21.48
C PRO A 178 -2.27 -7.65 -22.81
N ARG A 179 -1.61 -7.89 -23.95
CA ARG A 179 -2.32 -7.97 -25.22
C ARG A 179 -3.25 -9.16 -25.07
N ALA A 180 -4.55 -8.96 -25.26
CA ALA A 180 -5.47 -10.07 -25.48
C ALA A 180 -4.87 -10.92 -26.60
N GLN A 181 -4.43 -12.13 -26.28
CA GLN A 181 -4.02 -13.09 -27.27
C GLN A 181 -5.29 -13.44 -28.05
N LYS A 182 -5.38 -12.96 -29.29
CA LYS A 182 -6.41 -13.45 -30.21
C LYS A 182 -6.15 -14.95 -30.35
N VAL A 183 -7.00 -15.77 -29.73
CA VAL A 183 -7.16 -17.15 -30.14
C VAL A 183 -7.72 -17.09 -31.56
N LEU A 184 -6.86 -17.31 -32.54
CA LEU A 184 -7.31 -17.61 -33.89
C LEU A 184 -7.89 -19.03 -33.81
N VAL A 185 -9.22 -19.10 -33.88
CA VAL A 185 -9.93 -20.33 -34.28
C VAL A 185 -10.04 -20.29 -35.79
#